data_AF-A0A357CXZ8-F1
#
_entry.id   AF-A0A357CXZ8-F1
#
_cell.length_a   1.000
_cell.length_b   1.000
_cell.length_c   1.000
_cell.angle_alpha   90.00
_cell.angle_beta   90.00
_cell.angle_gamma   90.00
#
_symmetry.space_group_name_H-M   'P 1'
#
loop_
_entity.id
_entity.type
_entity.pdbx_description
1 polymer ?
#
loop_
_entity_poly.entity_id
_entity_poly.type
_entity_poly.pdbx_seq_one_letter_code
_entity_poly.pdbx_strand_id
1 'polypeptide(L)'
;KTFDGDGELRLTIMATLAQDESRKTSVRVKSGQQTSMNNGVLYGNGNILGYNRVGKEMIVDPEQAKTVKMIFELYLEGNGLVRIKDELERR
;
A
#
# COMPACT_ATOMS: atom_id res chain seq x y z
N LYS A 1 -12.57 -51.26 -13.52
CA LYS A 1 -12.33 -50.05 -12.70
C LYS A 1 -10.98 -49.48 -13.11
N THR A 2 -10.96 -48.61 -14.12
CA THR A 2 -9.68 -48.15 -14.73
C THR A 2 -9.77 -46.72 -15.28
N PHE A 3 -10.76 -45.93 -14.84
CA PHE A 3 -10.97 -44.55 -15.28
C PHE A 3 -10.57 -43.50 -14.23
N ASP A 4 -10.12 -43.91 -13.03
CA ASP A 4 -9.81 -42.98 -11.92
C ASP A 4 -8.49 -42.20 -12.16
N GLY A 5 -7.44 -42.89 -12.62
CA GLY A 5 -6.11 -42.28 -12.74
C GLY A 5 -5.96 -41.22 -13.84
N ASP A 6 -6.71 -41.32 -14.94
CA ASP A 6 -6.70 -40.32 -16.02
C ASP A 6 -7.44 -39.04 -15.60
N GLY A 7 -8.53 -39.19 -14.84
CA GLY A 7 -9.25 -38.06 -14.24
C GLY A 7 -8.42 -37.34 -13.19
N GLU A 8 -7.79 -38.08 -12.27
CA GLU A 8 -6.91 -37.52 -11.24
C GLU A 8 -5.68 -36.82 -11.83
N LEU A 9 -5.06 -37.41 -12.86
CA LEU A 9 -3.93 -36.80 -13.57
C LEU A 9 -4.35 -35.49 -14.25
N ARG A 10 -5.51 -35.47 -14.93
CA ARG A 10 -6.04 -34.27 -15.57
C ARG A 10 -6.34 -33.16 -14.57
N LEU A 11 -6.95 -33.49 -13.43
CA LEU A 11 -7.21 -32.54 -12.34
C LEU A 11 -5.91 -31.97 -11.76
N THR A 12 -4.91 -32.82 -11.55
CA THR A 12 -3.59 -32.39 -11.04
C THR A 12 -2.88 -31.45 -12.02
N ILE A 13 -2.94 -31.74 -13.32
CA ILE A 13 -2.42 -30.86 -14.37
C ILE A 13 -3.15 -29.52 -14.37
N MET A 14 -4.49 -29.53 -14.33
CA MET A 14 -5.30 -28.30 -14.28
C MET A 14 -5.00 -27.47 -13.03
N ALA A 15 -4.86 -28.11 -11.87
CA ALA A 15 -4.49 -27.43 -10.62
C ALA A 15 -3.11 -26.79 -10.72
N THR A 16 -2.14 -27.48 -11.33
CA THR A 16 -0.79 -26.95 -11.55
C THR A 16 -0.81 -25.73 -12.48
N LEU A 17 -1.58 -25.80 -13.58
CA LEU A 17 -1.73 -24.68 -14.51
C LEU A 17 -2.42 -23.48 -13.85
N ALA A 18 -3.51 -23.70 -13.12
CA ALA A 18 -4.21 -22.63 -12.40
C ALA A 18 -3.31 -21.97 -11.35
N GLN A 19 -2.49 -22.77 -10.64
CA GLN A 19 -1.55 -22.23 -9.67
C GLN A 19 -0.44 -21.40 -10.31
N ASP A 20 0.08 -21.85 -11.46
CA ASP A 20 1.08 -21.08 -12.21
C ASP A 20 0.52 -19.76 -12.76
N GLU A 21 -0.72 -19.77 -13.27
CA GLU A 21 -1.40 -18.57 -13.75
C GLU A 21 -1.70 -17.58 -12.60
N SER A 22 -2.12 -18.09 -11.43
CA SER A 22 -2.31 -17.31 -10.21
C SER A 22 -1.00 -16.62 -9.79
N ARG A 23 0.12 -17.38 -9.77
CA ARG A 23 1.45 -16.83 -9.49
C ARG A 23 1.86 -15.77 -10.50
N LYS A 24 1.72 -16.04 -11.80
CA LYS A 24 2.05 -15.09 -12.88
C LYS A 24 1.25 -13.80 -12.76
N THR A 25 -0.04 -13.89 -12.42
CA THR A 25 -0.89 -12.73 -12.18
C THR A 25 -0.39 -11.91 -10.99
N SER A 26 -0.03 -12.56 -9.88
CA SER A 26 0.53 -11.88 -8.71
C SER A 26 1.83 -11.15 -9.05
N VAL A 27 2.75 -11.80 -9.77
CA VAL A 27 4.02 -11.20 -10.22
C VAL A 27 3.76 -10.00 -11.13
N ARG A 28 2.86 -10.13 -12.10
CA ARG A 28 2.50 -9.04 -13.02
C ARG A 28 1.91 -7.84 -12.29
N VAL A 29 1.00 -8.08 -11.33
CA VAL A 29 0.40 -7.00 -10.52
C VAL A 29 1.46 -6.26 -9.70
N LYS A 30 2.35 -6.99 -9.02
CA LYS A 30 3.45 -6.39 -8.25
C LYS A 30 4.41 -5.60 -9.14
N SER A 31 4.79 -6.16 -10.29
CA SER A 31 5.63 -5.45 -11.26
C SER A 31 4.96 -4.18 -11.78
N GLY A 32 3.65 -4.23 -12.08
CA GLY A 32 2.89 -3.05 -12.50
C GLY A 32 2.83 -1.97 -11.42
N GLN A 33 2.66 -2.36 -10.16
CA GLN A 33 2.71 -1.44 -9.02
C GLN A 33 4.09 -0.80 -8.88
N GLN A 34 5.17 -1.60 -8.96
CA GLN A 34 6.54 -1.08 -8.89
C GLN A 34 6.85 -0.10 -10.03
N THR A 35 6.47 -0.42 -11.27
CA THR A 35 6.66 0.48 -12.41
C THR A 35 5.90 1.80 -12.21
N SER A 36 4.67 1.72 -11.72
CA SER A 36 3.85 2.90 -11.44
C SER A 36 4.46 3.78 -10.32
N MET A 37 4.99 3.17 -9.26
CA MET A 37 5.75 3.87 -8.22
C MET A 37 7.02 4.53 -8.78
N ASN A 38 7.79 3.84 -9.62
CA ASN A 38 8.98 4.38 -10.27
C ASN A 38 8.65 5.58 -11.19
N ASN A 39 7.46 5.59 -11.78
CA ASN A 39 6.95 6.70 -12.58
C ASN A 39 6.38 7.84 -11.73
N GLY A 40 6.50 7.79 -10.39
CA GLY A 40 6.01 8.82 -9.48
C GLY A 40 4.49 8.89 -9.38
N VAL A 41 3.77 7.84 -9.78
CA VAL A 41 2.30 7.81 -9.66
C VAL A 41 1.92 7.66 -8.19
N LEU A 42 1.16 8.63 -7.67
CA LEU A 42 0.62 8.58 -6.32
C LEU A 42 -0.46 7.50 -6.18
N TYR A 43 -0.18 6.52 -5.32
CA TYR A 43 -1.10 5.44 -4.96
C TYR A 43 -2.00 5.83 -3.78
N GLY A 44 -3.23 5.30 -3.80
CA GLY A 44 -4.24 5.53 -2.76
C GLY A 44 -5.30 6.56 -3.15
N ASN A 45 -6.37 6.65 -2.35
CA ASN A 45 -7.50 7.58 -2.57
C ASN A 45 -7.67 8.58 -1.41
N GLY A 46 -6.64 8.79 -0.59
CA GLY A 46 -6.69 9.66 0.59
C GLY A 46 -5.71 10.84 0.49
N ASN A 47 -6.05 11.94 1.17
CA ASN A 47 -5.12 13.04 1.40
C ASN A 47 -4.06 12.60 2.43
N ILE A 48 -2.80 12.93 2.16
CA ILE A 48 -1.72 12.78 3.14
C ILE A 48 -1.79 14.00 4.06
N LEU A 49 -1.73 13.81 5.37
CA LEU A 49 -1.71 14.92 6.33
C LEU A 49 -0.61 15.94 5.96
N GLY A 50 -0.99 17.21 5.85
CA GLY A 50 -0.08 18.27 5.40
C GLY A 50 -0.13 18.56 3.91
N TYR A 51 -0.92 17.81 3.12
CA TYR A 51 -1.04 17.97 1.69
C TYR A 51 -2.50 17.86 1.22
N ASN A 52 -2.84 18.70 0.25
CA ASN A 52 -4.06 18.59 -0.55
C ASN A 52 -3.73 17.91 -1.88
N ARG A 53 -4.48 16.85 -2.21
CA ARG A 53 -4.36 16.20 -3.51
C ARG A 53 -5.13 17.00 -4.56
N VAL A 54 -4.42 17.49 -5.58
CA VAL A 54 -5.02 18.16 -6.74
C VAL A 54 -4.66 17.35 -7.97
N GLY A 55 -5.57 16.47 -8.38
CA GLY A 55 -5.35 15.52 -9.47
C GLY A 55 -4.19 14.55 -9.18
N LYS A 56 -3.07 14.73 -9.89
CA LYS A 56 -1.85 13.94 -9.75
C LYS A 56 -0.79 14.60 -8.86
N GLU A 57 -1.05 15.81 -8.34
CA GLU A 57 -0.09 16.56 -7.55
C GLU A 57 -0.49 16.63 -6.07
N MET A 58 0.52 16.81 -5.21
CA MET A 58 0.36 17.01 -3.78
C MET A 58 0.82 18.42 -3.46
N ILE A 59 -0.14 19.30 -3.17
CA ILE A 59 0.13 20.70 -2.83
C ILE A 59 0.16 20.80 -1.31
N VAL A 60 1.20 21.43 -0.77
CA VAL A 60 1.31 21.63 0.69
C VAL A 60 0.10 22.41 1.18
N ASP A 61 -0.55 21.90 2.22
CA ASP A 61 -1.56 22.62 3.00
C ASP A 61 -0.84 23.33 4.16
N PRO A 62 -0.70 24.67 4.14
CA PRO A 62 0.07 25.38 5.15
C PRO A 62 -0.49 25.24 6.57
N GLU A 63 -1.81 25.07 6.72
CA GLU A 63 -2.44 24.91 8.03
C GLU A 63 -2.15 23.52 8.59
N GLN A 64 -2.34 22.47 7.79
CA GLN A 64 -2.01 21.11 8.22
C GLN A 64 -0.49 20.90 8.38
N ALA A 65 0.34 21.60 7.61
CA ALA A 65 1.79 21.52 7.71
C ALA A 65 2.31 21.99 9.08
N LYS A 66 1.59 22.89 9.78
CA LYS A 66 1.92 23.28 11.16
C LYS A 66 1.83 22.07 12.09
N THR A 67 0.79 21.24 11.93
CA THR A 67 0.62 20.01 12.71
C THR A 67 1.74 19.02 12.44
N VAL A 68 2.13 18.84 11.17
CA VAL A 68 3.26 17.95 10.80
C VAL A 68 4.58 18.43 11.44
N LYS A 69 4.87 19.73 11.38
CA LYS A 69 6.07 20.31 12.01
C LYS A 69 6.08 20.12 13.51
N MET A 70 4.96 20.38 14.18
CA MET A 70 4.82 20.18 15.61
C MET A 70 5.03 18.71 16.02
N ILE A 71 4.46 17.76 15.28
CA ILE A 71 4.69 16.32 15.53
C ILE A 71 6.19 16.00 15.50
N PHE A 72 6.91 16.58 14.54
CA PHE A 72 8.35 16.38 14.40
C PHE A 72 9.13 17.06 15.53
N GLU A 73 8.76 18.27 15.92
CA GLU A 73 9.36 18.97 17.07
C GLU A 73 9.19 18.17 18.36
N LEU A 74 7.98 17.70 18.66
CA LEU A 74 7.72 16.86 19.83
C LEU A 74 8.54 15.56 19.81
N TYR A 75 8.69 14.96 18.63
CA TYR A 75 9.55 13.78 18.48
C TYR A 75 11.02 14.10 18.78
N LEU A 76 11.55 15.23 18.27
CA LEU A 76 12.92 15.66 18.55
C LEU A 76 13.17 16.01 20.02
N GLU A 77 12.13 16.47 20.72
CA GLU A 77 12.16 16.67 22.19
C GLU A 77 12.17 15.35 22.99
N GLY A 78 12.10 14.20 22.32
CA GLY A 78 12.16 12.87 22.93
C GLY A 78 10.79 12.32 23.33
N ASN A 79 9.69 12.93 22.89
CA ASN A 79 8.36 12.39 23.15
C ASN A 79 8.12 11.10 22.34
N GLY A 80 7.63 10.06 23.00
CA GLY A 80 7.20 8.83 22.35
C GLY A 80 5.84 8.98 21.65
N LEU A 81 5.53 8.05 20.75
CA LEU A 81 4.31 8.06 19.92
C LEU A 81 3.02 8.30 20.73
N VAL A 82 2.84 7.60 21.86
CA VAL A 82 1.64 7.73 22.70
C VAL A 82 1.49 9.16 23.23
N ARG A 83 2.59 9.76 23.70
CA ARG A 83 2.59 11.13 24.24
C ARG A 83 2.30 12.16 23.16
N ILE A 84 2.85 11.99 21.95
CA ILE A 84 2.55 12.86 20.80
C ILE A 84 1.08 12.76 20.42
N LYS A 85 0.53 11.54 20.37
CA LYS A 85 -0.88 11.29 20.07
C LYS A 85 -1.80 11.95 21.10
N ASP A 86 -1.50 11.80 22.39
CA ASP A 86 -2.28 12.43 23.46
C ASP A 86 -2.21 13.97 23.41
N GLU A 87 -1.07 14.54 23.00
CA GLU A 87 -0.93 15.99 22.78
C GLU A 87 -1.77 16.47 21.59
N LEU A 88 -1.81 15.68 20.51
CA LEU A 88 -2.64 15.97 19.34
C LEU A 88 -4.15 15.91 19.65
N GLU A 89 -4.58 14.97 20.50
CA GLU A 89 -6.00 14.82 20.88
C GLU A 89 -6.49 15.87 21.88
N ARG A 90 -5.58 16.48 22.63
CA ARG A 90 -5.92 17.56 23.58
C ARG A 90 -6.22 18.90 22.92
N ARG A 91 -5.84 19.06 21.65
CA ARG A 91 -6.07 20.26 20.85
C ARG A 91 -7.36 20.14 20.04
#